data_AF-A0A6L2ZM10-F1
#
_entry.id   AF-A0A6L2ZM10-F1
#
_cell.length_a   1.000
_cell.length_b   1.000
_cell.length_c   1.000
_cell.angle_alpha   90.00
_cell.angle_beta   90.00
_cell.angle_gamma   90.00
#
_symmetry.space_group_name_H-M   'P 1'
#
loop_
_entity.id
_entity.type
_entity.pdbx_description
1 polymer ?
#
loop_
_entity_poly.entity_id
_entity_poly.type
_entity_poly.pdbx_seq_one_letter_code
_entity_poly.pdbx_strand_id
1 'polypeptide(L)'
;MTEFDLTQCALLRKVFPELTNAQFETAILFAVGFSRKEIAGLRVVSDSCIEHTLNVVKEKFNIASIGSLRNIILLRYLLSKK
;
A
#
# COMPACT_ATOMS: atom_id res chain seq x y z
N MET A 1 18.69 10.73 -3.35
CA MET A 1 17.66 9.69 -3.23
C MET A 1 16.38 10.44 -2.94
N THR A 2 15.45 10.57 -3.89
CA THR A 2 14.22 11.35 -3.70
C THR A 2 13.40 10.71 -2.60
N GLU A 3 13.26 11.39 -1.46
CA GLU A 3 12.41 10.97 -0.35
C GLU A 3 10.98 10.78 -0.86
N PHE A 4 10.43 9.59 -0.66
CA PHE A 4 9.04 9.32 -1.00
C PHE A 4 8.15 9.98 0.05
N ASP A 5 7.64 11.16 -0.29
CA ASP A 5 6.84 11.97 0.62
C ASP A 5 5.42 11.39 0.79
N LEU A 6 5.19 10.71 1.91
CA LEU A 6 3.89 10.13 2.28
C LEU A 6 2.81 11.19 2.50
N THR A 7 3.18 12.45 2.75
CA THR A 7 2.26 13.58 2.91
C THR A 7 1.52 13.89 1.61
N GLN A 8 2.18 13.75 0.46
CA GLN A 8 1.52 13.81 -0.86
C GLN A 8 0.49 12.68 -1.06
N CYS A 9 0.65 11.57 -0.32
CA CYS A 9 -0.27 10.44 -0.33
C CYS A 9 -1.50 10.67 0.57
N ALA A 10 -1.56 11.73 1.38
CA ALA A 10 -2.70 12.01 2.26
C ALA A 10 -4.01 12.21 1.49
N LEU A 11 -3.95 12.81 0.29
CA LEU A 11 -5.12 12.92 -0.60
C LEU A 11 -5.60 11.56 -1.11
N LEU A 12 -4.69 10.61 -1.28
CA LEU A 12 -5.00 9.25 -1.72
C LEU A 12 -5.75 8.46 -0.65
N ARG A 13 -5.66 8.89 0.62
CA ARG A 13 -6.41 8.26 1.71
C ARG A 13 -7.91 8.22 1.43
N LYS A 14 -8.43 9.28 0.82
CA LYS A 14 -9.85 9.39 0.44
C LYS A 14 -10.27 8.35 -0.61
N VAL A 15 -9.31 7.84 -1.39
CA VAL A 15 -9.54 6.81 -2.42
C VAL A 15 -9.70 5.42 -1.81
N PHE A 16 -9.13 5.20 -0.63
CA PHE A 16 -9.10 3.92 0.08
C PHE A 16 -9.68 4.01 1.50
N PRO A 17 -10.96 4.42 1.67
CA PRO A 17 -11.59 4.55 2.98
C PRO A 17 -11.68 3.23 3.75
N GLU A 18 -11.67 2.08 3.06
CA GLU A 18 -11.77 0.74 3.66
C GLU A 18 -10.49 0.25 4.35
N LEU A 19 -9.36 0.91 4.10
CA LEU A 19 -8.07 0.61 4.71
C LEU A 19 -7.89 1.38 6.01
N THR A 20 -7.07 0.87 6.94
CA THR A 20 -6.53 1.68 8.04
C THR A 20 -5.31 2.49 7.57
N ASN A 21 -4.82 3.45 8.35
CA ASN A 21 -3.62 4.23 7.96
C ASN A 21 -2.42 3.30 7.73
N ALA A 22 -2.16 2.39 8.66
CA ALA A 22 -1.10 1.41 8.55
C ALA A 22 -1.25 0.51 7.30
N GLN A 23 -2.47 0.05 6.99
CA GLN A 23 -2.73 -0.75 5.79
C GLN A 23 -2.50 0.07 4.52
N PHE A 24 -2.97 1.31 4.49
CA PHE A 24 -2.83 2.22 3.37
C PHE A 24 -1.36 2.54 3.08
N GLU A 25 -0.58 2.93 4.10
CA GLU A 25 0.85 3.24 3.95
C GLU A 25 1.64 2.03 3.42
N THR A 26 1.43 0.86 4.02
CA THR A 26 2.07 -0.38 3.58
C THR A 26 1.69 -0.73 2.13
N ALA A 27 0.42 -0.58 1.78
CA ALA A 27 -0.09 -0.91 0.45
C ALA A 27 0.44 0.06 -0.62
N ILE A 28 0.53 1.35 -0.32
CA ILE A 28 1.11 2.36 -1.23
C ILE A 28 2.60 2.13 -1.44
N LEU A 29 3.38 1.94 -0.36
CA LEU A 29 4.81 1.65 -0.47
C LEU A 29 5.05 0.38 -1.28
N PHE A 30 4.21 -0.64 -1.09
CA PHE A 30 4.26 -1.85 -1.89
C PHE A 30 3.90 -1.60 -3.36
N ALA A 31 2.92 -0.76 -3.65
CA ALA A 31 2.48 -0.42 -5.00
C ALA A 31 3.53 0.36 -5.80
N VAL A 32 4.28 1.26 -5.15
CA VAL A 32 5.36 2.04 -5.80
C VAL A 32 6.66 1.27 -5.97
N GLY A 33 6.74 0.04 -5.44
CA GLY A 33 7.80 -0.90 -5.77
C GLY A 33 8.71 -1.32 -4.62
N PHE A 34 8.55 -0.75 -3.41
CA PHE A 34 9.36 -1.16 -2.26
C PHE A 34 9.13 -2.64 -1.92
N SER A 35 10.21 -3.32 -1.56
CA SER A 35 10.16 -4.69 -1.05
C SER A 35 9.64 -4.74 0.38
N ARG A 36 9.14 -5.89 0.83
CA ARG A 36 8.63 -6.06 2.20
C ARG A 36 9.65 -5.67 3.27
N LYS A 37 10.93 -5.98 3.05
CA LYS A 37 12.04 -5.63 3.96
C LYS A 37 12.28 -4.12 4.03
N GLU A 38 12.23 -3.43 2.90
CA GLU A 38 12.36 -1.97 2.87
C GLU A 38 11.19 -1.30 3.57
N ILE A 39 9.96 -1.78 3.33
CA ILE A 39 8.76 -1.28 4.00
C ILE A 39 8.83 -1.53 5.52
N ALA A 40 9.28 -2.72 5.93
CA ALA A 40 9.50 -3.07 7.32
C ALA A 40 10.49 -2.10 7.99
N GLY A 41 11.59 -1.75 7.31
CA GLY A 41 12.54 -0.74 7.76
C GLY A 41 11.93 0.65 7.86
N LEU A 42 11.24 1.11 6.80
CA LEU A 42 10.60 2.43 6.76
C LEU A 42 9.50 2.60 7.82
N ARG A 43 8.77 1.52 8.12
CA ARG A 43 7.69 1.52 9.10
C ARG A 43 8.09 1.07 10.50
N VAL A 44 9.35 0.67 10.70
CA VAL A 44 9.87 0.16 11.98
C VAL A 44 9.02 -1.00 12.52
N VAL A 45 8.66 -1.94 11.65
CA VAL A 45 7.87 -3.14 11.99
C VAL A 45 8.52 -4.39 11.39
N SER A 46 8.13 -5.57 11.87
CA SER A 46 8.65 -6.85 11.37
C SER A 46 8.17 -7.15 9.94
N ASP A 47 8.98 -7.85 9.15
CA ASP A 47 8.62 -8.34 7.80
C ASP A 47 7.33 -9.18 7.80
N SER A 48 7.15 -10.03 8.83
CA SER A 48 5.93 -10.81 9.04
C SER A 48 4.69 -9.94 9.27
N CYS A 49 4.84 -8.78 9.92
CA CYS A 49 3.76 -7.82 10.12
C CYS A 49 3.36 -7.18 8.78
N ILE A 50 4.35 -6.86 7.92
CA ILE A 50 4.10 -6.36 6.57
C ILE A 50 3.38 -7.40 5.71
N GLU A 51 3.83 -8.67 5.73
CA GLU A 51 3.17 -9.76 5.02
C GLU A 51 1.71 -9.94 5.47
N HIS A 52 1.47 -9.97 6.78
CA HIS A 52 0.12 -10.08 7.32
C HIS A 52 -0.75 -8.89 6.88
N THR A 53 -0.21 -7.67 6.97
CA THR A 53 -0.91 -6.45 6.54
C THR A 53 -1.28 -6.53 5.06
N LEU A 54 -0.35 -6.94 4.18
CA LEU A 54 -0.60 -7.08 2.74
C LEU A 54 -1.64 -8.16 2.44
N ASN A 55 -1.65 -9.27 3.20
CA ASN A 55 -2.67 -10.30 3.05
C ASN A 55 -4.07 -9.80 3.45
N VAL A 56 -4.20 -9.09 4.58
CA VAL A 56 -5.48 -8.48 4.99
C VAL A 56 -5.97 -7.48 3.94
N VAL A 57 -5.06 -6.68 3.39
CA VAL A 57 -5.38 -5.72 2.32
C VAL A 57 -5.84 -6.47 1.05
N LYS A 58 -5.13 -7.53 0.67
CA LYS A 58 -5.48 -8.39 -0.47
C LYS A 58 -6.89 -8.98 -0.32
N GLU A 59 -7.25 -9.46 0.87
CA GLU A 59 -8.59 -9.97 1.18
C GLU A 59 -9.66 -8.88 1.09
N LYS A 60 -9.39 -7.68 1.63
CA LYS A 60 -10.31 -6.53 1.50
C LYS A 60 -10.61 -6.16 0.05
N PHE A 61 -9.61 -6.25 -0.82
CA PHE A 61 -9.79 -6.00 -2.25
C PHE A 61 -10.23 -7.23 -3.07
N ASN A 62 -10.47 -8.38 -2.43
CA ASN A 62 -10.83 -9.64 -3.08
C ASN A 62 -9.87 -10.05 -4.21
N ILE A 63 -8.56 -9.90 -3.97
CA ILE A 63 -7.52 -10.20 -4.98
C ILE A 63 -6.89 -11.57 -4.71
N ALA A 64 -6.66 -12.37 -5.75
CA ALA A 64 -6.04 -13.69 -5.61
C ALA A 64 -4.52 -13.63 -5.36
N SER A 65 -3.83 -12.63 -5.90
CA SER A 65 -2.36 -12.53 -5.87
C SER A 65 -1.88 -11.19 -5.31
N ILE A 66 -0.83 -11.26 -4.48
CA ILE A 66 -0.12 -10.08 -3.96
C ILE A 66 0.50 -9.27 -5.11
N GLY A 67 0.97 -9.92 -6.19
CA GLY A 67 1.50 -9.21 -7.36
C GLY A 67 0.46 -8.28 -8.01
N SER A 68 -0.79 -8.74 -8.06
CA SER A 68 -1.91 -7.97 -8.61
C SER A 68 -2.36 -6.82 -7.71
N LEU A 69 -2.03 -6.85 -6.41
CA LEU A 69 -2.38 -5.79 -5.46
C LEU A 69 -1.77 -4.45 -5.88
N ARG A 70 -0.53 -4.46 -6.40
CA ARG A 70 0.13 -3.24 -6.92
C ARG A 70 -0.70 -2.60 -8.03
N ASN A 71 -1.11 -3.42 -9.00
CA ASN A 71 -1.86 -2.96 -10.16
C ASN A 71 -3.23 -2.39 -9.74
N ILE A 72 -3.94 -3.03 -8.83
CA ILE A 72 -5.25 -2.55 -8.37
C ILE A 72 -5.13 -1.21 -7.64
N ILE A 73 -4.12 -1.04 -6.79
CA ILE A 73 -3.89 0.23 -6.09
C ILE A 73 -3.59 1.35 -7.09
N LEU A 74 -2.69 1.09 -8.05
CA LEU A 74 -2.33 2.07 -9.08
C LEU A 74 -3.52 2.39 -10.01
N LEU A 75 -4.29 1.40 -10.45
CA LEU A 75 -5.46 1.58 -11.30
C LEU A 75 -6.54 2.39 -10.59
N ARG A 76 -6.85 2.06 -9.33
CA ARG A 76 -7.85 2.80 -8.55
C ARG A 76 -7.41 4.24 -8.31
N TYR A 77 -6.12 4.47 -8.11
CA TYR A 77 -5.56 5.80 -8.05
C TYR A 77 -5.74 6.58 -9.36
N LEU A 78 -5.38 5.98 -10.50
CA LEU A 78 -5.50 6.60 -11.82
C LEU A 78 -6.97 6.94 -12.15
N LEU A 79 -7.90 6.06 -11.81
CA LEU A 79 -9.33 6.28 -12.02
C LEU A 79 -9.90 7.37 -11.10
N SER A 80 -9.37 7.53 -9.89
CA SER A 80 -9.81 8.58 -8.96
C SER A 80 -9.31 9.98 -9.30
N LYS A 81 -8.37 10.11 -10.24
CA LYS A 81 -7.81 11.39 -10.72
C LYS A 81 -8.59 11.99 -11.91
N LYS A 82 -9.68 11.34 -12.33
CA LYS A 82 -10.56 11.77 -13.42
C LYS A 82 -11.79 12.48 -12.86
#